data_AF-A0A0W0G631-F1
#
_entry.id   AF-A0A0W0G631-F1
#
_cell.length_a   1.000
_cell.length_b   1.000
_cell.length_c   1.000
_cell.angle_alpha   90.00
_cell.angle_beta   90.00
_cell.angle_gamma   90.00
#
_symmetry.space_group_name_H-M   'P 1'
#
loop_
_entity.id
_entity.type
_entity.pdbx_description
1 polymer ?
#
loop_
_entity_poly.entity_id
_entity_poly.type
_entity_poly.pdbx_seq_one_letter_code
_entity_poly.pdbx_strand_id
1 'polypeptide(L)'
;MAWVSSLFVNAAVHILLVPFLGAVVRYRACYSPKAAAADGNRDEDRGVQLNGFFSTIWKTHRLEGWAGLYKGSVPILLQTILIRGSLMLAKIHPAIPLALIAAPQLGFFEGIAFIFFSAIIELPMVLFTMRAIVTPYKLSFRPITAFKALLSPSERRHPWIIYLSPGLFTAIALKTAIPLMILHLVFDLASQFPSEFLPLFAAAIMLYITSFIGCTVMLTPLDVIITRLAIQRNRDLDLEYIPLPHASDLLEGDDYDGMQRYSDEDDVLL
;
A
#
# COMPACT_ATOMS: atom_id res chain seq x y z
N MET A 1 -17.53 -17.60 18.75
CA MET A 1 -18.27 -16.39 18.31
C MET A 1 -17.45 -15.10 18.43
N ALA A 2 -16.68 -14.88 19.50
CA ALA A 2 -15.85 -13.67 19.67
C ALA A 2 -14.78 -13.46 18.57
N TRP A 3 -14.20 -14.53 18.04
CA TRP A 3 -13.13 -14.42 17.04
C TRP A 3 -13.68 -14.05 15.66
N VAL A 4 -14.81 -14.66 15.29
CA VAL A 4 -15.53 -14.36 14.05
C VAL A 4 -16.02 -12.90 14.05
N SER A 5 -16.59 -12.43 15.16
CA SER A 5 -16.98 -11.03 15.30
C SER A 5 -15.80 -10.07 15.19
N SER A 6 -14.64 -10.41 15.76
CA SER A 6 -13.44 -9.57 15.61
C SER A 6 -12.94 -9.45 14.16
N LEU A 7 -13.09 -10.50 13.34
CA LEU A 7 -12.77 -10.46 11.91
C LEU A 7 -13.72 -9.51 11.16
N PHE A 8 -15.03 -9.60 11.44
CA PHE A 8 -16.02 -8.70 10.86
C PHE A 8 -15.81 -7.24 11.26
N VAL A 9 -15.50 -6.98 12.52
CA VAL A 9 -15.16 -5.64 13.00
C VAL A 9 -13.93 -5.11 12.27
N ASN A 10 -12.89 -5.93 12.12
CA ASN A 10 -11.67 -5.53 11.41
C ASN A 10 -11.95 -5.23 9.92
N ALA A 11 -12.76 -6.06 9.25
CA ALA A 11 -13.18 -5.83 7.87
C ALA A 11 -14.00 -4.54 7.73
N ALA A 12 -14.93 -4.27 8.66
CA ALA A 12 -15.74 -3.06 8.68
C ALA A 12 -14.87 -1.79 8.86
N VAL A 13 -13.88 -1.85 9.76
CA VAL A 13 -12.90 -0.77 9.95
C VAL A 13 -12.10 -0.52 8.66
N HIS A 14 -11.63 -1.58 7.98
CA HIS A 14 -10.92 -1.41 6.70
C HIS A 14 -11.81 -0.75 5.65
N ILE A 15 -13.07 -1.20 5.50
CA ILE A 15 -14.03 -0.60 4.55
C ILE A 15 -14.21 0.89 4.84
N LEU A 16 -14.36 1.27 6.10
CA LEU A 16 -14.47 2.67 6.51
C LEU A 16 -13.21 3.49 6.15
N LEU A 17 -12.03 2.87 6.19
CA LEU A 17 -10.75 3.52 5.90
C LEU A 17 -10.37 3.53 4.41
N VAL A 18 -10.99 2.71 3.55
CA VAL A 18 -10.63 2.62 2.11
C VAL A 18 -10.62 3.99 1.41
N PRO A 19 -11.64 4.87 1.56
CA PRO A 19 -11.62 6.17 0.89
C PRO A 19 -10.43 7.06 1.29
N PHE A 20 -10.05 7.00 2.57
CA PHE A 20 -8.90 7.74 3.09
C PHE A 20 -7.60 7.17 2.56
N LEU A 21 -7.44 5.84 2.57
CA LEU A 21 -6.27 5.18 2.01
C LEU A 21 -6.12 5.48 0.51
N GLY A 22 -7.23 5.41 -0.24
CA GLY A 22 -7.26 5.72 -1.68
C GLY A 22 -6.76 7.13 -1.97
N ALA A 23 -7.21 8.11 -1.18
CA ALA A 23 -6.75 9.49 -1.31
C ALA A 23 -5.27 9.69 -0.94
N VAL A 24 -4.79 9.03 0.12
CA VAL A 24 -3.35 9.04 0.46
C VAL A 24 -2.52 8.46 -0.69
N VAL A 25 -2.93 7.32 -1.26
CA VAL A 25 -2.21 6.66 -2.35
C VAL A 25 -2.15 7.54 -3.59
N ARG A 26 -3.28 8.12 -4.02
CA ARG A 26 -3.32 9.04 -5.17
C ARG A 26 -2.48 10.29 -4.93
N TYR A 27 -2.53 10.84 -3.73
CA TYR A 27 -1.70 11.99 -3.35
C TYR A 27 -0.20 11.65 -3.41
N ARG A 28 0.20 10.49 -2.87
CA ARG A 28 1.60 10.01 -2.93
C ARG A 28 2.05 9.67 -4.35
N ALA A 29 1.15 9.14 -5.18
CA ALA A 29 1.44 8.82 -6.58
C ALA A 29 1.72 10.07 -7.42
N CYS A 30 0.95 11.15 -7.18
CA CYS A 30 1.09 12.43 -7.89
C CYS A 30 2.19 13.33 -7.31
N TYR A 31 2.89 12.92 -6.25
CA TYR A 31 3.95 13.73 -5.65
C TYR A 31 5.18 13.81 -6.58
N SER A 32 5.56 15.04 -6.96
CA SER A 32 6.77 15.35 -7.73
C SER A 32 7.62 16.40 -7.00
N PRO A 33 8.77 16.02 -6.39
CA PRO A 33 9.60 16.97 -5.63
C PRO A 33 10.25 18.03 -6.52
N LYS A 34 10.51 17.71 -7.80
CA LYS A 34 11.06 18.67 -8.77
C LYS A 34 10.01 19.72 -9.18
N ALA A 35 8.73 19.36 -9.20
CA ALA A 35 7.65 20.32 -9.46
C ALA A 35 7.42 21.26 -8.27
N ALA A 36 7.57 20.76 -7.03
CA ALA A 36 7.48 21.57 -5.81
C ALA A 36 8.65 22.55 -5.65
N ALA A 37 9.82 22.24 -6.21
CA ALA A 37 10.99 23.13 -6.19
C ALA A 37 11.02 24.14 -7.37
N ALA A 38 10.24 23.91 -8.42
CA ALA A 38 10.21 24.72 -9.65
C ALA A 38 9.05 25.73 -9.68
N ASP A 39 8.81 26.35 -8.52
CA ASP A 39 7.69 27.27 -8.26
C ASP A 39 7.94 28.67 -8.84
N GLY A 40 8.09 28.75 -10.17
CA GLY A 40 8.36 30.03 -10.83
C GLY A 40 8.05 30.15 -12.31
N ASN A 41 7.94 29.07 -13.09
CA ASN A 41 7.49 29.18 -14.48
C ASN A 41 7.21 27.80 -15.09
N ARG A 42 6.00 27.59 -15.60
CA ARG A 42 5.52 26.55 -16.56
C ARG A 42 4.27 25.82 -16.04
N ASP A 43 3.12 26.43 -16.32
CA ASP A 43 1.77 25.87 -16.14
C ASP A 43 1.27 25.05 -17.34
N GLU A 44 2.05 24.88 -18.40
CA GLU A 44 1.50 24.43 -19.70
C GLU A 44 1.59 22.92 -20.00
N ASP A 45 2.08 22.07 -19.08
CA ASP A 45 2.18 20.62 -19.37
C ASP A 45 1.97 19.70 -18.15
N ARG A 46 1.30 20.21 -17.10
CA ARG A 46 1.24 19.50 -15.81
C ARG A 46 -0.06 18.72 -15.67
N GLY A 47 0.04 17.39 -15.75
CA GLY A 47 -0.95 16.46 -15.22
C GLY A 47 -1.39 16.85 -13.81
N VAL A 48 -2.66 16.62 -13.50
CA VAL A 48 -3.39 17.15 -12.34
C VAL A 48 -2.56 17.23 -11.06
N GLN A 49 -2.23 18.45 -10.63
CA GLN A 49 -1.67 18.67 -9.30
C GLN A 49 -2.78 18.48 -8.25
N LEU A 50 -2.60 17.51 -7.36
CA LEU A 50 -3.48 17.28 -6.23
C LEU A 50 -3.15 18.24 -5.08
N ASN A 51 -3.93 19.32 -4.97
CA ASN A 51 -3.78 20.34 -3.93
C ASN A 51 -4.38 19.89 -2.57
N GLY A 52 -3.79 18.82 -2.00
CA GLY A 52 -4.05 18.37 -0.64
C GLY A 52 -5.01 17.18 -0.50
N PHE A 53 -4.96 16.55 0.66
CA PHE A 53 -5.64 15.28 0.96
C PHE A 53 -7.16 15.31 0.72
N PHE A 54 -7.86 16.31 1.27
CA PHE A 54 -9.31 16.42 1.11
C PHE A 54 -9.72 16.82 -0.30
N SER A 55 -8.88 17.60 -1.00
CA SER A 55 -9.11 17.92 -2.42
C SER A 55 -9.07 16.66 -3.28
N THR A 56 -8.16 15.71 -2.99
CA THR A 56 -8.10 14.41 -3.66
C THR A 56 -9.39 13.61 -3.48
N ILE A 57 -9.92 13.53 -2.24
CA ILE A 57 -11.20 12.83 -1.97
C ILE A 57 -12.34 13.47 -2.76
N TRP A 58 -12.47 14.79 -2.68
CA TRP A 58 -13.54 15.53 -3.34
C TRP A 58 -13.48 15.37 -4.87
N LYS A 59 -12.29 15.51 -5.47
CA LYS A 59 -12.11 15.33 -6.91
C LYS A 59 -12.40 13.90 -7.33
N THR A 60 -11.98 12.90 -6.55
CA THR A 60 -12.27 11.48 -6.83
C THR A 60 -13.76 11.19 -6.78
N HIS A 61 -14.48 11.71 -5.79
CA HIS A 61 -15.94 11.57 -5.69
C HIS A 61 -16.65 12.24 -6.86
N ARG A 62 -16.22 13.43 -7.27
CA ARG A 62 -16.81 14.16 -8.40
C ARG A 62 -16.59 13.45 -9.74
N LEU A 63 -15.40 12.89 -9.99
CA LEU A 63 -15.03 12.28 -11.27
C LEU A 63 -15.45 10.81 -11.39
N GLU A 64 -15.30 10.04 -10.31
CA GLU A 64 -15.48 8.58 -10.34
C GLU A 64 -16.68 8.11 -9.49
N GLY A 65 -17.31 9.02 -8.74
CA GLY A 65 -18.38 8.70 -7.82
C GLY A 65 -17.93 7.89 -6.60
N TRP A 66 -18.89 7.28 -5.93
CA TRP A 66 -18.65 6.39 -4.79
C TRP A 66 -17.85 5.14 -5.17
N ALA A 67 -18.05 4.61 -6.37
CA ALA A 67 -17.33 3.44 -6.84
C ALA A 67 -15.81 3.69 -6.94
N GLY A 68 -15.39 4.90 -7.30
CA GLY A 68 -13.98 5.30 -7.33
C GLY A 68 -13.34 5.40 -5.94
N LEU A 69 -14.06 5.93 -4.95
CA LEU A 69 -13.58 6.06 -3.57
C LEU A 69 -13.31 4.69 -2.91
N TYR A 70 -14.07 3.66 -3.28
CA TYR A 70 -13.93 2.30 -2.74
C TYR A 70 -13.06 1.38 -3.62
N LYS A 71 -12.32 1.94 -4.60
CA LYS A 71 -11.30 1.18 -5.33
C LYS A 71 -10.23 0.64 -4.36
N GLY A 72 -9.79 -0.58 -4.62
CA GLY A 72 -8.85 -1.28 -3.72
C GLY A 72 -9.51 -1.97 -2.52
N SER A 73 -10.82 -1.81 -2.28
CA SER A 73 -11.52 -2.54 -1.21
C SER A 73 -11.39 -4.05 -1.34
N VAL A 74 -11.54 -4.60 -2.55
CA VAL A 74 -11.44 -6.04 -2.82
C VAL A 74 -10.08 -6.62 -2.43
N PRO A 75 -8.92 -6.12 -2.93
CA PRO A 75 -7.63 -6.66 -2.53
C PRO A 75 -7.34 -6.48 -1.03
N ILE A 76 -7.78 -5.37 -0.41
CA ILE A 76 -7.62 -5.14 1.04
C ILE A 76 -8.44 -6.14 1.87
N LEU A 77 -9.69 -6.39 1.50
CA LEU A 77 -10.54 -7.36 2.18
C LEU A 77 -10.02 -8.78 2.00
N LEU A 78 -9.56 -9.13 0.80
CA LEU A 78 -8.92 -10.41 0.54
C LEU A 78 -7.66 -10.59 1.39
N GLN A 79 -6.81 -9.56 1.47
CA GLN A 79 -5.62 -9.57 2.35
C GLN A 79 -6.01 -9.80 3.81
N THR A 80 -7.04 -9.08 4.27
CA THR A 80 -7.52 -9.17 5.65
C THR A 80 -8.03 -10.58 5.95
N ILE A 81 -8.82 -11.17 5.06
CA ILE A 81 -9.34 -12.53 5.22
C ILE A 81 -8.20 -13.56 5.23
N LEU A 82 -7.23 -13.44 4.31
CA LEU A 82 -6.11 -14.39 4.23
C LEU A 82 -5.21 -14.31 5.46
N ILE A 83 -4.76 -13.10 5.84
CA ILE A 83 -3.84 -12.93 6.97
C ILE A 83 -4.57 -13.16 8.30
N ARG A 84 -5.68 -12.46 8.55
CA ARG A 84 -6.38 -12.56 9.84
C ARG A 84 -7.12 -13.89 9.98
N GLY A 85 -7.67 -14.43 8.89
CA GLY A 85 -8.30 -15.75 8.89
C GLY A 85 -7.30 -16.88 9.16
N SER A 86 -6.08 -16.81 8.60
CA SER A 86 -5.05 -17.80 8.91
C SER A 86 -4.59 -17.74 10.38
N LEU A 87 -4.50 -16.55 10.97
CA LEU A 87 -4.26 -16.42 12.42
C LEU A 87 -5.37 -17.05 13.26
N MET A 88 -6.64 -16.90 12.85
CA MET A 88 -7.76 -17.56 13.53
C MET A 88 -7.64 -19.09 13.47
N LEU A 89 -7.25 -19.65 12.33
CA LEU A 89 -7.01 -21.09 12.18
C LEU A 89 -5.84 -21.57 13.07
N ALA A 90 -4.81 -20.74 13.22
CA ALA A 90 -3.69 -20.98 14.12
C ALA A 90 -4.01 -20.74 15.61
N LYS A 91 -5.28 -20.45 15.96
CA LYS A 91 -5.70 -20.10 17.33
C LYS A 91 -4.91 -18.92 17.91
N ILE A 92 -4.60 -17.93 17.05
CA ILE A 92 -4.04 -16.63 17.42
C ILE A 92 -5.11 -15.56 17.23
N HIS A 93 -5.28 -14.68 18.22
CA HIS A 93 -6.34 -13.67 18.17
C HIS A 93 -6.11 -12.69 17.00
N PRO A 94 -7.04 -12.57 16.04
CA PRO A 94 -6.81 -11.85 14.78
C PRO A 94 -6.63 -10.34 14.95
N ALA A 95 -7.11 -9.76 16.05
CA ALA A 95 -6.92 -8.32 16.32
C ALA A 95 -5.47 -7.95 16.66
N ILE A 96 -4.65 -8.90 17.08
CA ILE A 96 -3.27 -8.63 17.47
C ILE A 96 -2.41 -8.53 16.20
N PRO A 97 -1.62 -7.47 15.99
CA PRO A 97 -0.68 -7.39 14.87
C PRO A 97 0.34 -8.53 14.93
N LEU A 98 0.55 -9.23 13.81
CA LEU A 98 1.49 -10.36 13.75
C LEU A 98 2.90 -9.97 14.20
N ALA A 99 3.37 -8.78 13.82
CA ALA A 99 4.66 -8.25 14.24
C ALA A 99 4.80 -8.11 15.76
N LEU A 100 3.72 -7.79 16.49
CA LEU A 100 3.74 -7.66 17.94
C LEU A 100 3.91 -9.01 18.64
N ILE A 101 3.37 -10.08 18.04
CA ILE A 101 3.51 -11.46 18.53
C ILE A 101 4.89 -12.01 18.18
N ALA A 102 5.33 -11.73 16.96
CA ALA A 102 6.58 -12.25 16.42
C ALA A 102 7.81 -11.59 17.05
N ALA A 103 7.79 -10.27 17.26
CA ALA A 103 8.94 -9.51 17.75
C ALA A 103 9.62 -10.12 19.00
N PRO A 104 8.94 -10.39 20.12
CA PRO A 104 9.63 -10.90 21.31
C PRO A 104 10.16 -12.35 21.18
N GLN A 105 9.76 -13.08 20.13
CA GLN A 105 10.06 -14.51 19.97
C GLN A 105 11.14 -14.79 18.92
N LEU A 106 11.41 -13.82 18.04
CA LEU A 106 12.33 -14.00 16.93
C LEU A 106 13.76 -13.67 17.37
N GLY A 107 14.68 -14.60 17.13
CA GLY A 107 16.11 -14.29 17.13
C GLY A 107 16.50 -13.50 15.88
N PHE A 108 17.79 -13.15 15.76
CA PHE A 108 18.29 -12.35 14.65
C PHE A 108 18.06 -13.01 13.28
N PHE A 109 18.40 -14.30 13.14
CA PHE A 109 18.27 -15.02 11.87
C PHE A 109 16.80 -15.31 11.53
N GLU A 110 15.99 -15.64 12.53
CA GLU A 110 14.56 -15.83 12.38
C GLU A 110 13.87 -14.53 11.99
N GLY A 111 14.34 -13.39 12.51
CA GLY A 111 13.88 -12.05 12.13
C GLY A 111 14.16 -11.73 10.67
N ILE A 112 15.37 -12.02 10.17
CA ILE A 112 15.71 -11.84 8.75
C ILE A 112 14.81 -12.71 7.87
N ALA A 113 14.65 -13.99 8.21
CA ALA A 113 13.76 -14.89 7.48
C ALA A 113 12.32 -14.37 7.49
N PHE A 114 11.81 -13.93 8.65
CA PHE A 114 10.48 -13.36 8.81
C PHE A 114 10.28 -12.12 7.92
N ILE A 115 11.24 -11.20 7.88
CA ILE A 115 11.19 -10.01 7.01
C ILE A 115 11.11 -10.42 5.54
N PHE A 116 11.95 -11.35 5.12
CA PHE A 116 12.02 -11.80 3.74
C PHE A 116 10.71 -12.48 3.30
N PHE A 117 10.20 -13.43 4.07
CA PHE A 117 8.92 -14.10 3.77
C PHE A 117 7.74 -13.16 3.83
N SER A 118 7.71 -12.23 4.79
CA SER A 118 6.65 -11.22 4.89
C SER A 118 6.65 -10.31 3.66
N ALA A 119 7.84 -9.88 3.19
CA ALA A 119 7.95 -9.04 2.00
C ALA A 119 7.48 -9.76 0.73
N ILE A 120 7.78 -11.06 0.56
CA ILE A 120 7.28 -11.86 -0.57
C ILE A 120 5.75 -11.90 -0.58
N ILE A 121 5.12 -12.12 0.59
CA ILE A 121 3.66 -12.20 0.69
C ILE A 121 3.01 -10.83 0.50
N GLU A 122 3.63 -9.77 1.02
CA GLU A 122 3.09 -8.41 0.98
C GLU A 122 3.19 -7.76 -0.40
N LEU A 123 4.26 -8.05 -1.16
CA LEU A 123 4.52 -7.44 -2.47
C LEU A 123 3.34 -7.52 -3.45
N PRO A 124 2.77 -8.70 -3.76
CA PRO A 124 1.64 -8.77 -4.69
C PRO A 124 0.42 -8.02 -4.15
N MET A 125 0.19 -8.05 -2.84
CA MET A 125 -0.97 -7.38 -2.22
C MET A 125 -0.86 -5.86 -2.31
N VAL A 126 0.32 -5.31 -2.05
CA VAL A 126 0.60 -3.88 -2.22
C VAL A 126 0.43 -3.49 -3.68
N LEU A 127 1.02 -4.24 -4.61
CA LEU A 127 0.95 -3.94 -6.04
C LEU A 127 -0.50 -3.92 -6.56
N PHE A 128 -1.29 -4.94 -6.25
CA PHE A 128 -2.69 -4.97 -6.66
C PHE A 128 -3.51 -3.86 -6.01
N THR A 129 -3.27 -3.55 -4.74
CA THR A 129 -4.00 -2.49 -4.04
C THR A 129 -3.68 -1.12 -4.62
N MET A 130 -2.40 -0.78 -4.78
CA MET A 130 -1.99 0.53 -5.31
C MET A 130 -2.48 0.71 -6.75
N ARG A 131 -2.28 -0.29 -7.61
CA ARG A 131 -2.73 -0.23 -9.01
C ARG A 131 -4.25 -0.21 -9.14
N ALA A 132 -4.99 -0.89 -8.26
CA ALA A 132 -6.44 -0.83 -8.26
C ALA A 132 -6.97 0.55 -7.85
N ILE A 133 -6.28 1.25 -6.96
CA ILE A 133 -6.67 2.59 -6.52
C ILE A 133 -6.47 3.63 -7.63
N VAL A 134 -5.34 3.57 -8.34
CA VAL A 134 -4.92 4.56 -9.34
C VAL A 134 -5.26 4.18 -10.77
N THR A 135 -6.10 3.17 -11.00
CA THR A 135 -6.50 2.83 -12.36
C THR A 135 -7.66 3.71 -12.82
N PRO A 136 -7.65 4.25 -14.06
CA PRO A 136 -8.74 5.07 -14.57
C PRO A 136 -9.94 4.23 -15.05
N TYR A 137 -9.78 2.90 -15.14
CA TYR A 137 -10.80 2.00 -15.64
C TYR A 137 -11.79 1.52 -14.56
N LYS A 138 -13.03 1.26 -14.97
CA LYS A 138 -14.02 0.55 -14.16
C LYS A 138 -13.59 -0.90 -14.00
N LEU A 139 -13.13 -1.26 -12.81
CA LEU A 139 -12.78 -2.62 -12.47
C LEU A 139 -14.04 -3.49 -12.42
N SER A 140 -14.12 -4.46 -13.33
CA SER A 140 -15.16 -5.49 -13.27
C SER A 140 -14.94 -6.41 -12.07
N PHE A 141 -16.03 -6.92 -11.49
CA PHE A 141 -15.95 -8.00 -10.49
C PHE A 141 -15.41 -9.32 -11.07
N ARG A 142 -15.27 -9.43 -12.40
CA ARG A 142 -14.63 -10.58 -13.04
C ARG A 142 -13.11 -10.49 -12.84
N PRO A 143 -12.49 -11.41 -12.09
CA PRO A 143 -11.08 -11.31 -11.71
C PRO A 143 -10.16 -11.30 -12.93
N ILE A 144 -10.49 -12.06 -13.98
CA ILE A 144 -9.69 -12.11 -15.21
C ILE A 144 -9.63 -10.73 -15.88
N THR A 145 -10.77 -10.06 -16.05
CA THR A 145 -10.84 -8.71 -16.64
C THR A 145 -10.14 -7.69 -15.75
N ALA A 146 -10.29 -7.79 -14.43
CA ALA A 146 -9.58 -6.94 -13.48
C ALA A 146 -8.06 -7.14 -13.56
N PHE A 147 -7.57 -8.38 -13.63
CA PHE A 147 -6.13 -8.66 -13.80
C PHE A 147 -5.60 -8.11 -15.13
N LYS A 148 -6.39 -8.16 -16.21
CA LYS A 148 -6.03 -7.52 -17.48
C LYS A 148 -5.88 -6.01 -17.37
N ALA A 149 -6.72 -5.35 -16.57
CA ALA A 149 -6.62 -3.91 -16.32
C ALA A 149 -5.42 -3.55 -15.43
N LEU A 150 -5.12 -4.38 -14.43
CA LEU A 150 -4.11 -4.09 -13.40
C LEU A 150 -2.68 -4.51 -13.79
N LEU A 151 -2.53 -5.60 -14.51
CA LEU A 151 -1.24 -6.16 -14.92
C LEU A 151 -0.93 -5.80 -16.37
N SER A 152 0.32 -5.43 -16.61
CA SER A 152 0.82 -5.22 -17.96
C SER A 152 0.86 -6.54 -18.76
N PRO A 153 0.88 -6.48 -20.11
CA PRO A 153 0.98 -7.68 -20.94
C PRO A 153 2.20 -8.55 -20.62
N SER A 154 3.35 -7.93 -20.29
CA SER A 154 4.58 -8.63 -19.90
C SER A 154 4.44 -9.34 -18.55
N GLU A 155 3.88 -8.68 -17.53
CA GLU A 155 3.63 -9.28 -16.21
C GLU A 155 2.61 -10.45 -16.26
N ARG A 156 1.62 -10.38 -17.17
CA ARG A 156 0.66 -11.49 -17.37
C ARG A 156 1.30 -12.74 -17.98
N ARG A 157 2.29 -12.56 -18.87
CA ARG A 157 3.04 -13.68 -19.47
C ARG A 157 4.07 -14.26 -18.50
N HIS A 158 4.67 -13.41 -17.66
CA HIS A 158 5.74 -13.79 -16.73
C HIS A 158 5.46 -13.20 -15.32
N PRO A 159 4.67 -13.89 -14.49
CA PRO A 159 4.23 -13.37 -13.20
C PRO A 159 5.36 -13.16 -12.18
N TRP A 160 6.51 -13.83 -12.36
CA TRP A 160 7.68 -13.63 -11.52
C TRP A 160 8.33 -12.24 -11.71
N ILE A 161 8.10 -11.56 -12.83
CA ILE A 161 8.61 -10.20 -13.09
C ILE A 161 8.09 -9.20 -12.05
N ILE A 162 6.92 -9.46 -11.47
CA ILE A 162 6.33 -8.63 -10.42
C ILE A 162 7.28 -8.51 -9.21
N TYR A 163 7.94 -9.62 -8.84
CA TYR A 163 8.93 -9.66 -7.76
C TYR A 163 10.27 -9.02 -8.13
N LEU A 164 10.56 -8.89 -9.44
CA LEU A 164 11.76 -8.27 -9.97
C LEU A 164 11.65 -6.74 -10.12
N SER A 165 10.52 -6.14 -9.68
CA SER A 165 10.33 -4.69 -9.73
C SER A 165 11.46 -3.98 -8.94
N PRO A 166 12.26 -3.11 -9.60
CA PRO A 166 13.51 -2.62 -9.04
C PRO A 166 13.26 -1.86 -7.73
N GLY A 167 13.88 -2.32 -6.64
CA GLY A 167 13.81 -1.68 -5.33
C GLY A 167 12.49 -1.84 -4.56
N LEU A 168 11.40 -2.34 -5.17
CA LEU A 168 10.11 -2.50 -4.49
C LEU A 168 10.22 -3.52 -3.35
N PHE A 169 10.83 -4.68 -3.63
CA PHE A 169 11.07 -5.71 -2.63
C PHE A 169 11.89 -5.18 -1.45
N THR A 170 12.99 -4.50 -1.72
CA THR A 170 13.86 -3.90 -0.70
C THR A 170 13.13 -2.88 0.14
N ALA A 171 12.30 -2.03 -0.48
CA ALA A 171 11.52 -1.02 0.22
C ALA A 171 10.46 -1.66 1.14
N ILE A 172 9.78 -2.71 0.70
CA ILE A 172 8.82 -3.47 1.53
C ILE A 172 9.54 -4.20 2.66
N ALA A 173 10.67 -4.85 2.38
CA ALA A 173 11.49 -5.50 3.40
C ALA A 173 11.93 -4.50 4.48
N LEU A 174 12.36 -3.30 4.09
CA LEU A 174 12.72 -2.23 5.03
C LEU A 174 11.51 -1.72 5.83
N LYS A 175 10.34 -1.59 5.19
CA LYS A 175 9.09 -1.19 5.84
C LYS A 175 8.67 -2.19 6.92
N THR A 176 9.00 -3.47 6.74
CA THR A 176 8.76 -4.52 7.74
C THR A 176 9.87 -4.59 8.79
N ALA A 177 11.13 -4.37 8.39
CA ALA A 177 12.28 -4.43 9.28
C ALA A 177 12.28 -3.33 10.35
N ILE A 178 11.99 -2.08 9.97
CA ILE A 178 12.06 -0.93 10.89
C ILE A 178 11.12 -1.10 12.11
N PRO A 179 9.80 -1.36 11.93
CA PRO A 179 8.91 -1.62 13.07
C PRO A 179 9.34 -2.83 13.89
N LEU A 180 9.82 -3.89 13.24
CA LEU A 180 10.25 -5.09 13.94
C LEU A 180 11.43 -4.80 14.87
N MET A 181 12.45 -4.08 14.39
CA MET A 181 13.61 -3.67 15.18
C MET A 181 13.21 -2.75 16.34
N ILE A 182 12.33 -1.77 16.08
CA ILE A 182 11.85 -0.85 17.12
C ILE A 182 11.02 -1.59 18.16
N LEU A 183 10.18 -2.55 17.76
CA LEU A 183 9.43 -3.38 18.69
C LEU A 183 10.37 -4.21 19.58
N HIS A 184 11.40 -4.85 19.03
CA HIS A 184 12.40 -5.56 19.85
C HIS A 184 13.03 -4.63 20.88
N LEU A 185 13.49 -3.44 20.45
CA LEU A 185 14.08 -2.45 21.34
C LEU A 185 13.11 -2.01 22.45
N VAL A 186 11.83 -1.79 22.11
CA VAL A 186 10.79 -1.43 23.09
C VAL A 186 10.52 -2.56 24.06
N PHE A 187 10.44 -3.81 23.60
CA PHE A 187 10.25 -4.98 24.48
C PHE A 187 11.45 -5.19 25.41
N ASP A 188 12.67 -5.09 24.90
CA ASP A 188 13.90 -5.21 25.69
C ASP A 188 13.99 -4.13 26.77
N LEU A 189 13.67 -2.88 26.42
CA LEU A 189 13.64 -1.77 27.38
C LEU A 189 12.48 -1.91 28.37
N ALA A 190 11.31 -2.34 27.90
CA ALA A 190 10.14 -2.57 28.75
C ALA A 190 10.39 -3.68 29.78
N SER A 191 11.12 -4.73 29.42
CA SER A 191 11.43 -5.87 30.29
C SER A 191 12.30 -5.51 31.51
N GLN A 192 13.00 -4.38 31.45
CA GLN A 192 13.83 -3.89 32.56
C GLN A 192 13.02 -3.23 33.68
N PHE A 193 11.74 -2.92 33.43
CA PHE A 193 10.88 -2.25 34.40
C PHE A 193 10.12 -3.27 35.27
N PRO A 194 10.24 -3.24 36.61
CA PRO A 194 9.44 -4.09 37.50
C PRO A 194 7.94 -3.85 37.33
N SER A 195 7.17 -4.93 37.24
CA SER A 195 5.73 -4.92 36.88
C SER A 195 4.80 -4.36 37.96
N GLU A 196 5.31 -4.06 39.16
CA GLU A 196 4.48 -3.73 40.34
C GLU A 196 4.15 -2.24 40.50
N PHE A 197 4.71 -1.34 39.67
CA PHE A 197 4.48 0.11 39.79
C PHE A 197 3.61 0.67 38.65
N LEU A 198 2.46 1.24 39.00
CA LEU A 198 1.55 1.96 38.09
C LEU A 198 2.25 3.06 37.24
N PRO A 199 3.19 3.88 37.76
CA PRO A 199 3.91 4.86 36.91
C PRO A 199 4.86 4.19 35.91
N LEU A 200 5.37 2.99 36.19
CA LEU A 200 6.18 2.21 35.25
C LEU A 200 5.34 1.68 34.09
N PHE A 201 4.11 1.22 34.38
CA PHE A 201 3.16 0.83 33.35
C PHE A 201 2.78 2.01 32.44
N ALA A 202 2.52 3.18 33.01
CA ALA A 202 2.26 4.40 32.24
C ALA A 202 3.47 4.80 31.38
N ALA A 203 4.70 4.68 31.90
CA ALA A 203 5.92 4.94 31.16
C ALA A 203 6.11 3.99 29.96
N ALA A 204 5.81 2.70 30.13
CA ALA A 204 5.88 1.71 29.05
C ALA A 204 4.86 2.01 27.93
N ILE A 205 3.64 2.43 28.29
CA ILE A 205 2.63 2.86 27.31
C ILE A 205 3.10 4.12 26.56
N MET A 206 3.64 5.11 27.28
CA MET A 206 4.15 6.33 26.67
C MET A 206 5.32 6.06 25.73
N LEU A 207 6.23 5.16 26.11
CA LEU A 207 7.33 4.69 25.27
C LEU A 207 6.80 4.03 24.00
N TYR A 208 5.81 3.15 24.12
CA TYR A 208 5.18 2.50 22.97
C TYR A 208 4.52 3.51 22.02
N ILE A 209 3.72 4.44 22.54
CA ILE A 209 3.04 5.48 21.73
C ILE A 209 4.06 6.37 21.02
N THR A 210 5.10 6.82 21.73
CA THR A 210 6.15 7.67 21.16
C THR A 210 6.92 6.93 20.07
N SER A 211 7.25 5.66 20.31
CA SER A 211 7.91 4.80 19.32
C SER A 211 7.03 4.59 18.09
N PHE A 212 5.72 4.40 18.29
CA PHE A 212 4.75 4.25 17.19
C PHE A 212 4.65 5.52 16.32
N ILE A 213 4.61 6.70 16.95
CA ILE A 213 4.60 7.98 16.22
C ILE A 213 5.92 8.17 15.46
N GLY A 214 7.06 7.92 16.12
CA GLY A 214 8.39 8.02 15.50
C GLY A 214 8.55 7.08 14.30
N CYS A 215 8.13 5.81 14.43
CA CYS A 215 8.05 4.85 13.33
C CYS A 215 7.23 5.40 12.17
N THR A 216 6.05 5.96 12.44
CA THR A 216 5.15 6.45 11.39
C THR A 216 5.79 7.61 10.61
N VAL A 217 6.45 8.54 11.31
CA VAL A 217 7.17 9.65 10.66
C VAL A 217 8.31 9.13 9.80
N MET A 218 9.11 8.18 10.31
CA MET A 218 10.23 7.58 9.58
C MET A 218 9.79 6.77 8.36
N LEU A 219 8.66 6.07 8.46
CA LEU A 219 8.13 5.22 7.38
C LEU A 219 7.37 6.00 6.31
N THR A 220 6.90 7.22 6.61
CA THR A 220 6.16 8.04 5.65
C THR A 220 6.89 8.26 4.30
N PRO A 221 8.18 8.67 4.26
CA PRO A 221 8.90 8.79 2.98
C PRO A 221 9.06 7.44 2.28
N LEU A 222 9.28 6.36 3.03
CA LEU A 222 9.39 5.01 2.48
C LEU A 222 8.08 4.56 1.81
N ASP A 223 6.95 4.88 2.44
CA ASP A 223 5.61 4.65 1.92
C ASP A 223 5.35 5.39 0.59
N VAL A 224 5.87 6.61 0.42
CA VAL A 224 5.82 7.34 -0.85
C VAL A 224 6.63 6.61 -1.92
N ILE A 225 7.84 6.17 -1.58
CA ILE A 225 8.72 5.41 -2.50
C ILE A 225 8.03 4.12 -2.93
N ILE A 226 7.50 3.33 -2.00
CA ILE A 226 6.77 2.08 -2.27
C ILE A 226 5.57 2.35 -3.18
N THR A 227 4.80 3.40 -2.91
CA THR A 227 3.62 3.74 -3.73
C THR A 227 4.05 4.02 -5.17
N ARG A 228 5.09 4.82 -5.37
CA ARG A 228 5.58 5.17 -6.72
C ARG A 228 6.19 3.96 -7.45
N LEU A 229 6.98 3.15 -6.75
CA LEU A 229 7.56 1.92 -7.32
C LEU A 229 6.50 0.88 -7.68
N ALA A 230 5.44 0.74 -6.88
CA ALA A 230 4.35 -0.20 -7.15
C ALA A 230 3.51 0.20 -8.39
N ILE A 231 3.41 1.50 -8.65
CA ILE A 231 2.69 2.05 -9.80
C ILE A 231 3.54 1.99 -11.07
N GLN A 232 4.87 2.15 -10.95
CA GLN A 232 5.78 1.96 -12.07
C GLN A 232 5.63 0.54 -12.63
N ARG A 233 5.34 0.46 -13.93
CA ARG A 233 5.25 -0.81 -14.66
C ARG A 233 6.64 -1.20 -15.11
N ASN A 234 7.02 -2.46 -14.88
CA ASN A 234 8.30 -3.00 -15.32
C ASN A 234 8.25 -3.20 -16.86
N ARG A 235 8.65 -2.17 -17.60
CA ARG A 235 8.74 -2.18 -19.08
C ARG A 235 10.13 -2.51 -19.60
N ASP A 236 11.14 -2.51 -18.73
CA ASP A 236 12.57 -2.46 -19.12
C ASP A 236 13.20 -3.82 -19.46
N LEU A 237 12.40 -4.86 -19.70
CA LEU A 237 12.91 -6.15 -20.21
C LEU A 237 12.80 -6.29 -21.74
N ASP A 238 12.15 -5.35 -22.41
CA ASP A 238 12.23 -5.22 -23.87
C ASP A 238 13.31 -4.18 -24.21
N LEU A 239 14.44 -4.65 -24.75
CA LEU A 239 15.62 -3.89 -25.17
C LEU A 239 15.37 -2.98 -26.38
N GLU A 240 14.36 -2.11 -26.34
CA GLU A 240 14.18 -1.09 -27.37
C GLU A 240 13.78 0.23 -26.72
N TYR A 241 14.68 1.21 -26.80
CA TYR A 241 14.45 2.58 -26.34
C TYR A 241 13.34 3.21 -27.18
N ILE A 242 12.10 3.15 -26.67
CA ILE A 242 10.98 3.94 -27.18
C ILE A 242 10.90 5.19 -26.29
N PRO A 243 10.99 6.41 -26.84
CA PRO A 243 10.87 7.64 -26.07
C PRO A 243 9.55 7.65 -25.29
N LEU A 244 9.61 8.06 -24.01
CA LEU A 244 8.49 8.00 -23.06
C LEU A 244 7.23 8.65 -23.65
N PRO A 245 6.16 7.87 -23.93
CA PRO A 245 4.87 8.41 -24.35
C PRO A 245 4.16 9.10 -23.17
N HIS A 246 3.32 10.09 -23.46
CA HIS A 246 2.49 10.75 -22.46
C HIS A 246 1.57 9.72 -21.76
N ALA A 247 1.11 10.01 -20.54
CA ALA A 247 0.28 9.07 -19.76
C ALA A 247 -1.00 8.63 -20.50
N SER A 248 -1.50 9.44 -21.43
CA SER A 248 -2.58 9.13 -22.38
C SER A 248 -2.24 7.95 -23.32
N ASP A 249 -1.01 7.93 -23.84
CA ASP A 249 -0.54 6.98 -24.85
C ASP A 249 -0.16 5.62 -24.21
N LEU A 250 -0.02 5.57 -22.88
CA LEU A 250 0.20 4.33 -22.12
C LEU A 250 -1.06 3.44 -22.06
N LEU A 251 -2.21 3.98 -22.47
CA LEU A 251 -3.54 3.42 -22.28
C LEU A 251 -4.25 3.06 -23.61
N GLU A 252 -3.64 3.35 -24.76
CA GLU A 252 -4.18 3.11 -26.11
C GLU A 252 -3.49 1.92 -26.81
N GLY A 253 -3.47 0.76 -26.16
CA GLY A 253 -3.14 -0.50 -26.84
C GLY A 253 -4.40 -1.34 -27.08
N ASP A 254 -4.44 -2.15 -28.15
CA ASP A 254 -5.53 -3.09 -28.50
C ASP A 254 -6.04 -3.94 -27.32
N ASP A 255 -5.25 -4.12 -26.25
CA ASP A 255 -5.60 -4.86 -25.03
C ASP A 255 -6.64 -4.16 -24.12
N TYR A 256 -6.88 -2.85 -24.33
CA TYR A 256 -7.84 -2.05 -23.56
C TYR A 256 -9.15 -1.76 -24.30
N ASP A 257 -9.28 -2.26 -25.54
CA ASP A 257 -10.46 -2.10 -26.36
C ASP A 257 -11.69 -2.72 -25.65
N GLY A 258 -12.72 -1.90 -25.42
CA GLY A 258 -13.93 -2.26 -24.68
C GLY A 258 -13.89 -2.09 -23.15
N MET A 259 -12.83 -1.57 -22.54
CA MET A 259 -12.83 -1.22 -21.10
C MET A 259 -13.46 0.16 -20.85
N GLN A 260 -14.50 0.20 -20.02
CA GLN A 260 -15.20 1.45 -19.70
C GLN A 260 -14.37 2.31 -18.71
N ARG A 261 -14.06 3.55 -19.11
CA ARG A 261 -13.43 4.56 -18.24
C ARG A 261 -14.48 5.24 -17.33
N TYR A 262 -14.01 5.86 -16.24
CA TYR A 262 -14.89 6.64 -15.36
C TYR A 262 -15.21 8.03 -15.90
N SER A 263 -14.24 8.67 -16.55
CA SER A 263 -14.37 9.95 -17.24
C SER A 263 -13.64 9.88 -18.57
N ASP A 264 -14.15 10.60 -19.58
CA ASP A 264 -13.51 10.78 -20.88
C ASP A 264 -12.52 11.96 -20.86
N GLU A 265 -12.55 12.79 -19.81
CA GLU A 265 -11.55 13.83 -19.57
C GLU A 265 -10.25 13.19 -19.04
N ASP A 266 -9.09 13.59 -19.57
CA ASP A 266 -7.72 13.22 -19.09
C ASP A 266 -7.41 13.69 -17.64
N ASP A 267 -8.45 14.09 -16.91
CA ASP A 267 -8.45 14.64 -15.56
C ASP A 267 -8.54 13.56 -14.47
N VAL A 268 -8.53 12.28 -14.86
CA VAL A 268 -8.47 11.18 -13.89
C VAL A 268 -7.14 11.28 -13.16
N LEU A 269 -7.22 11.24 -11.83
CA LEU A 269 -6.09 11.34 -10.91
C LEU A 269 -5.25 10.05 -10.99
N LEU A 270 -4.55 9.91 -12.13
CA LEU A 270 -3.94 8.69 -12.67
C LEU A 270 -4.95 7.58 -13.00
#